data_AF-A0A6N7A7Z0-F1
#
_entry.id   AF-A0A6N7A7Z0-F1
#
_cell.length_a   1.000
_cell.length_b   1.000
_cell.length_c   1.000
_cell.angle_alpha   90.00
_cell.angle_beta   90.00
_cell.angle_gamma   90.00
#
_symmetry.space_group_name_H-M   'P 1'
#
loop_
_entity.id
_entity.type
_entity.pdbx_description
1 polymer ?
#
loop_
_entity_poly.entity_id
_entity_poly.type
_entity_poly.pdbx_seq_one_letter_code
_entity_poly.pdbx_strand_id
1 'polypeptide(L)'
;MDTLPFAYITLYPLVFWLGGLVVGGGLGWAVALLCRAIYRAWPAGRSVLMLAPWRAVIFALLWVLWSPFFYFMLRIRELPRATYDFMQIGTSLLLLAFILAIAVLVRHWFPSTLAVRLVSEARTLAVAAVMVATLGIATSASENFVFVIRVAVASTFDTALIWQGWMFVFLAMLAFDLLPGILQTVLAFVTSRKKSAVPA
;
A
#
# COMPACT_ATOMS: atom_id res chain seq x y z
N MET A 1 -15.92 -0.18 36.85
CA MET A 1 -14.98 -0.25 35.73
C MET A 1 -14.14 -1.49 35.97
N ASP A 2 -14.54 -2.62 35.40
CA ASP A 2 -13.78 -3.85 35.53
C ASP A 2 -12.46 -3.67 34.78
N THR A 3 -11.35 -3.70 35.50
CA THR A 3 -10.02 -3.64 34.92
C THR A 3 -9.86 -4.87 34.05
N LEU A 4 -10.00 -4.71 32.73
CA LEU A 4 -9.57 -5.74 31.79
C LEU A 4 -8.16 -6.17 32.20
N PRO A 5 -7.93 -7.47 32.46
CA PRO A 5 -6.67 -7.92 33.01
C PRO A 5 -5.54 -7.45 32.11
N PHE A 6 -4.46 -6.92 32.70
CA PHE A 6 -3.31 -6.34 31.98
C PHE A 6 -2.82 -7.18 30.79
N ALA A 7 -2.96 -8.51 30.89
CA ALA A 7 -2.72 -9.46 29.81
C ALA A 7 -3.52 -9.16 28.53
N TYR A 8 -4.80 -8.79 28.62
CA TYR A 8 -5.63 -8.46 27.45
C TYR A 8 -5.16 -7.18 26.73
N ILE A 9 -4.68 -6.19 27.48
CA ILE A 9 -4.23 -4.92 26.92
C ILE A 9 -2.87 -5.07 26.22
N THR A 10 -2.05 -6.04 26.62
CA THR A 10 -0.67 -6.20 26.13
C THR A 10 -0.48 -7.37 25.17
N LEU A 11 -1.04 -8.55 25.45
CA LEU A 11 -0.85 -9.73 24.60
C LEU A 11 -1.61 -9.64 23.27
N TYR A 12 -2.87 -9.18 23.27
CA TYR A 12 -3.66 -9.12 22.05
C TYR A 12 -3.04 -8.25 20.95
N PRO A 13 -2.66 -6.98 21.21
CA PRO A 13 -1.99 -6.18 20.20
C PRO A 13 -0.70 -6.85 19.71
N LEU A 14 0.10 -7.40 20.63
CA LEU A 14 1.35 -8.07 20.29
C LEU A 14 1.13 -9.24 19.33
N VAL A 15 0.11 -10.08 19.56
CA VAL A 15 -0.24 -11.20 18.68
C VAL A 15 -0.66 -10.69 17.30
N PHE A 16 -1.48 -9.65 17.21
CA PHE A 16 -1.87 -9.08 15.91
C PHE A 16 -0.70 -8.43 15.18
N TRP A 17 0.22 -7.77 15.90
CA TRP A 17 1.39 -7.14 15.31
C TRP A 17 2.39 -8.16 14.79
N LEU A 18 2.77 -9.12 15.63
CA LEU A 18 3.70 -10.18 15.26
C LEU A 18 3.09 -11.09 14.20
N GLY A 19 1.82 -11.46 14.36
CA GLY A 19 1.08 -12.25 13.37
C GLY A 19 1.03 -11.55 12.02
N GLY A 20 0.69 -10.24 12.00
CA GLY A 20 0.69 -9.43 10.79
C GLY A 20 2.06 -9.39 10.11
N LEU A 21 3.13 -9.13 10.86
CA LEU A 21 4.50 -9.08 10.33
C LEU A 21 4.96 -10.43 9.77
N VAL A 22 4.75 -11.52 10.51
CA VAL A 22 5.16 -12.87 10.09
C VAL A 22 4.39 -13.32 8.86
N VAL A 23 3.06 -13.17 8.86
CA VAL A 23 2.22 -13.57 7.74
C VAL A 23 2.47 -12.68 6.53
N GLY A 24 2.55 -11.36 6.72
CA GLY A 24 2.86 -10.40 5.65
C GLY A 24 4.22 -10.66 5.02
N GLY A 25 5.26 -10.84 5.84
CA GLY A 25 6.60 -11.17 5.37
C GLY A 25 6.66 -12.50 4.64
N GLY A 26 5.99 -13.54 5.16
CA GLY A 26 5.90 -14.86 4.52
C GLY A 26 5.19 -14.82 3.16
N LEU A 27 4.04 -14.14 3.08
CA LEU A 27 3.33 -13.91 1.81
C LEU A 27 4.19 -13.12 0.83
N GLY A 28 4.89 -12.09 1.31
CA GLY A 28 5.76 -11.28 0.47
C GLY A 28 6.94 -12.07 -0.07
N TRP A 29 7.52 -12.96 0.73
CA TRP A 29 8.55 -13.89 0.28
C TRP A 29 8.03 -14.85 -0.80
N ALA A 30 6.86 -15.45 -0.60
CA ALA A 30 6.25 -16.36 -1.57
C ALA A 30 5.98 -15.65 -2.92
N VAL A 31 5.43 -14.43 -2.89
CA VAL A 31 5.21 -13.62 -4.09
C VAL A 31 6.54 -13.21 -4.73
N ALA A 32 7.56 -12.88 -3.94
CA ALA A 32 8.88 -12.57 -4.47
C ALA A 32 9.48 -13.75 -5.25
N LEU A 33 9.32 -14.99 -4.74
CA LEU A 33 9.75 -16.20 -5.46
C LEU A 33 9.01 -16.37 -6.78
N LEU A 34 7.70 -16.09 -6.81
CA LEU A 34 6.93 -16.09 -8.04
C LEU A 34 7.44 -15.03 -9.02
N CYS A 35 7.67 -13.80 -8.56
CA CYS A 35 8.28 -12.74 -9.38
C CYS A 35 9.65 -13.17 -9.92
N ARG A 36 10.47 -13.85 -9.12
CA ARG A 36 11.78 -14.38 -9.54
C ARG A 36 11.63 -15.42 -10.65
N ALA A 37 10.67 -16.33 -10.54
CA ALA A 37 10.39 -17.31 -11.58
C ALA A 37 9.96 -16.63 -12.88
N ILE A 38 9.04 -15.67 -12.81
CA ILE A 38 8.56 -14.90 -13.97
C ILE A 38 9.71 -14.12 -14.62
N TYR A 39 10.55 -13.44 -13.84
CA TYR A 39 11.67 -12.65 -14.37
C TYR A 39 12.79 -13.49 -14.99
N ARG A 40 12.89 -14.78 -14.61
CA ARG A 40 13.80 -15.74 -15.26
C ARG A 40 13.21 -16.27 -16.56
N ALA A 41 11.92 -16.59 -16.58
CA ALA A 41 11.23 -17.07 -17.78
C ALA A 41 11.08 -15.99 -18.86
N TRP A 42 10.87 -14.73 -18.47
CA TRP A 42 10.67 -13.62 -19.40
C TRP A 42 11.52 -12.39 -19.08
N PRO A 43 12.83 -12.42 -19.42
CA PRO A 43 13.75 -11.31 -19.12
C PRO A 43 13.36 -10.00 -19.82
N ALA A 44 12.83 -10.08 -21.03
CA ALA A 44 12.40 -8.91 -21.80
C ALA A 44 11.18 -8.20 -21.18
N GLY A 45 10.31 -8.93 -20.47
CA GLY A 45 9.12 -8.38 -19.81
C GLY A 45 9.39 -7.63 -18.51
N ARG A 46 10.64 -7.63 -18.01
CA ARG A 46 10.99 -6.99 -16.72
C ARG A 46 10.66 -5.50 -16.69
N SER A 47 10.85 -4.78 -17.79
CA SER A 47 10.53 -3.35 -17.90
C SER A 47 9.03 -3.08 -17.82
N VAL A 48 8.21 -3.96 -18.41
CA VAL A 48 6.74 -3.88 -18.37
C VAL A 48 6.24 -4.19 -16.96
N LEU A 49 6.81 -5.20 -16.30
CA LEU A 49 6.44 -5.55 -14.92
C LEU A 49 6.83 -4.46 -13.91
N MET A 50 7.83 -3.61 -14.22
CA MET A 50 8.14 -2.42 -13.43
C MET A 50 7.06 -1.32 -13.51
N LEU A 51 6.23 -1.32 -14.55
CA LEU A 51 5.08 -0.41 -14.69
C LEU A 51 3.85 -0.86 -13.91
N ALA A 52 3.80 -2.12 -13.47
CA ALA A 52 2.66 -2.63 -12.72
C ALA A 52 2.37 -1.71 -11.51
N PRO A 53 1.15 -1.16 -11.38
CA PRO A 53 0.82 -0.17 -10.36
C PRO A 53 0.51 -0.84 -9.00
N TRP A 54 1.31 -1.85 -8.63
CA TRP A 54 1.08 -2.65 -7.43
C TRP A 54 1.22 -1.81 -6.15
N ARG A 55 2.00 -0.73 -6.18
CA ARG A 55 2.10 0.22 -5.06
C ARG A 55 0.78 0.94 -4.87
N ALA A 56 0.22 1.52 -5.93
CA ALA A 56 -1.08 2.16 -5.89
C ALA A 56 -2.16 1.21 -5.34
N VAL A 57 -2.17 -0.06 -5.78
CA VAL A 57 -3.12 -1.06 -5.28
C VAL A 57 -2.96 -1.27 -3.76
N ILE A 58 -1.75 -1.45 -3.27
CA ILE A 58 -1.55 -1.74 -1.83
C ILE A 58 -1.80 -0.51 -0.96
N PHE A 59 -1.37 0.68 -1.39
CA PHE A 59 -1.70 1.92 -0.69
C PHE A 59 -3.20 2.21 -0.72
N ALA A 60 -3.91 1.84 -1.79
CA ALA A 60 -5.35 1.91 -1.82
C ALA A 60 -6.00 0.91 -0.87
N LEU A 61 -5.48 -0.32 -0.76
CA LEU A 61 -5.95 -1.29 0.24
C LEU A 61 -5.73 -0.78 1.67
N LEU A 62 -4.56 -0.19 1.94
CA LEU A 62 -4.30 0.49 3.22
C LEU A 62 -5.28 1.64 3.43
N TRP A 63 -5.54 2.45 2.41
CA TRP A 63 -6.49 3.54 2.51
C TRP A 63 -7.92 3.07 2.83
N VAL A 64 -8.38 2.02 2.17
CA VAL A 64 -9.67 1.36 2.44
C VAL A 64 -9.71 0.79 3.85
N LEU A 65 -8.64 0.13 4.30
CA LEU A 65 -8.50 -0.42 5.64
C LEU A 65 -8.64 0.65 6.73
N TRP A 66 -8.11 1.85 6.45
CA TRP A 66 -8.21 3.01 7.35
C TRP A 66 -9.48 3.84 7.19
N SER A 67 -10.32 3.49 6.23
CA SER A 67 -11.58 4.18 6.00
C SER A 67 -12.67 3.76 7.00
N PRO A 68 -13.68 4.61 7.25
CA PRO A 68 -14.84 4.24 8.08
C PRO A 68 -15.63 3.05 7.54
N PHE A 69 -15.54 2.80 6.23
CA PHE A 69 -16.26 1.72 5.57
C PHE A 69 -15.80 0.35 6.03
N PHE A 70 -14.50 0.17 6.34
CA PHE A 70 -14.01 -1.10 6.87
C PHE A 70 -14.69 -1.45 8.20
N TYR A 71 -14.88 -0.45 9.08
CA TYR A 71 -15.64 -0.61 10.32
C TYR A 71 -17.11 -0.94 10.09
N PHE A 72 -17.75 -0.32 9.08
CA PHE A 72 -19.15 -0.60 8.74
C PHE A 72 -19.33 -1.99 8.09
N MET A 73 -18.41 -2.41 7.23
CA MET A 73 -18.42 -3.73 6.56
C MET A 73 -18.19 -4.84 7.57
N LEU A 74 -17.21 -4.66 8.46
CA LEU A 74 -16.95 -5.58 9.56
C LEU A 74 -17.91 -5.37 10.73
N ARG A 75 -19.18 -4.99 10.51
CA ARG A 75 -20.25 -5.00 11.53
C ARG A 75 -20.54 -6.42 12.05
N ILE A 76 -19.52 -7.14 12.49
CA ILE A 76 -19.56 -8.26 13.40
C ILE A 76 -20.08 -7.63 14.70
N ARG A 77 -21.40 -7.73 14.91
CA ARG A 77 -22.17 -6.99 15.92
C ARG A 77 -21.71 -7.19 17.37
N GLU A 78 -20.66 -7.97 17.61
CA GLU A 78 -20.25 -8.46 18.93
C GLU A 78 -18.79 -8.18 19.30
N LEU A 79 -17.96 -7.64 18.38
CA LEU A 79 -16.55 -7.39 18.70
C LEU A 79 -16.34 -6.06 19.45
N PRO A 80 -15.51 -6.04 20.52
CA PRO A 80 -15.12 -4.80 21.19
C PRO A 80 -14.39 -3.85 20.23
N ARG A 81 -14.62 -2.54 20.37
CA ARG A 81 -13.96 -1.49 19.56
C ARG A 81 -12.43 -1.65 19.53
N ALA A 82 -11.82 -1.96 20.67
CA ALA A 82 -10.37 -2.16 20.78
C ALA A 82 -9.85 -3.29 19.86
N THR A 83 -10.63 -4.34 19.63
CA THR A 83 -10.23 -5.44 18.75
C THR A 83 -10.14 -4.98 17.30
N TYR A 84 -11.04 -4.09 16.86
CA TYR A 84 -10.97 -3.51 15.51
C TYR A 84 -9.69 -2.68 15.32
N ASP A 85 -9.34 -1.85 16.29
CA ASP A 85 -8.13 -1.02 16.23
C ASP A 85 -6.88 -1.93 16.11
N PHE A 86 -6.82 -3.02 16.87
CA PHE A 86 -5.72 -3.98 16.77
C PHE A 86 -5.69 -4.74 15.44
N MET A 87 -6.84 -5.17 14.92
CA MET A 87 -6.93 -5.82 13.61
C MET A 87 -6.50 -4.88 12.49
N GLN A 88 -6.89 -3.60 12.57
CA GLN A 88 -6.53 -2.58 11.59
C GLN A 88 -5.02 -2.32 11.57
N ILE A 89 -4.39 -2.22 12.75
CA ILE A 89 -2.93 -2.07 12.87
C ILE A 89 -2.23 -3.35 12.38
N GLY A 90 -2.67 -4.53 12.83
CA GLY A 90 -2.08 -5.81 12.43
C GLY A 90 -2.15 -6.04 10.92
N THR A 91 -3.28 -5.72 10.30
CA THR A 91 -3.46 -5.81 8.83
C THR A 91 -2.61 -4.78 8.11
N SER A 92 -2.43 -3.58 8.67
CA SER A 92 -1.51 -2.58 8.11
C SER A 92 -0.07 -3.07 8.12
N LEU A 93 0.37 -3.65 9.25
CA LEU A 93 1.69 -4.26 9.36
C LEU A 93 1.87 -5.44 8.40
N LEU A 94 0.82 -6.24 8.18
CA LEU A 94 0.81 -7.31 7.18
C LEU A 94 1.08 -6.75 5.78
N LEU A 95 0.33 -5.75 5.34
CA LEU A 95 0.49 -5.16 4.00
C LEU A 95 1.86 -4.49 3.83
N LEU A 96 2.36 -3.81 4.87
CA LEU A 96 3.68 -3.17 4.85
C LEU A 96 4.81 -4.22 4.81
N ALA A 97 4.76 -5.24 5.67
CA ALA A 97 5.74 -6.33 5.67
C ALA A 97 5.74 -7.08 4.33
N PHE A 98 4.56 -7.31 3.77
CA PHE A 98 4.39 -7.90 2.44
C PHE A 98 5.10 -7.11 1.35
N ILE A 99 4.88 -5.78 1.28
CA ILE A 99 5.57 -4.90 0.34
C ILE A 99 7.08 -4.94 0.53
N LEU A 100 7.53 -4.79 1.77
CA LEU A 100 8.95 -4.66 2.07
C LEU A 100 9.69 -5.95 1.74
N ALA A 101 9.12 -7.11 2.06
CA ALA A 101 9.69 -8.41 1.71
C ALA A 101 9.85 -8.55 0.18
N ILE A 102 8.81 -8.23 -0.60
CA ILE A 102 8.89 -8.27 -2.08
C ILE A 102 9.97 -7.31 -2.57
N ALA A 103 9.94 -6.06 -2.12
CA ALA A 103 10.84 -5.01 -2.58
C ALA A 103 12.31 -5.34 -2.28
N VAL A 104 12.62 -5.80 -1.06
CA VAL A 104 13.98 -6.15 -0.64
C VAL A 104 14.48 -7.37 -1.42
N LEU A 105 13.70 -8.45 -1.49
CA LEU A 105 14.12 -9.69 -2.16
C LEU A 105 14.31 -9.50 -3.66
N VAL A 106 13.37 -8.83 -4.33
CA VAL A 106 13.46 -8.57 -5.78
C VAL A 106 14.66 -7.67 -6.09
N ARG A 107 14.93 -6.65 -5.28
CA ARG A 107 16.12 -5.78 -5.46
C ARG A 107 17.43 -6.52 -5.22
N HIS A 108 17.45 -7.43 -4.26
CA HIS A 108 18.62 -8.24 -4.00
C HIS A 108 18.93 -9.18 -5.18
N TRP A 109 17.91 -9.83 -5.76
CA TRP A 109 18.11 -10.75 -6.89
C TRP A 109 18.30 -10.04 -8.24
N PHE A 110 17.72 -8.85 -8.43
CA PHE A 110 17.77 -8.09 -9.68
C PHE A 110 18.17 -6.63 -9.39
N PRO A 111 19.48 -6.38 -9.19
CA PRO A 111 19.95 -5.04 -8.85
C PRO A 111 19.67 -4.07 -10.01
N SER A 112 18.97 -2.99 -9.71
CA SER A 112 18.73 -1.87 -10.63
C SER A 112 19.74 -0.75 -10.42
N THR A 113 19.88 0.14 -11.42
CA THR A 113 20.71 1.35 -11.33
C THR A 113 20.14 2.35 -10.32
N LEU A 114 20.99 3.23 -9.78
CA LEU A 114 20.59 4.22 -8.78
C LEU A 114 19.42 5.10 -9.26
N ALA A 115 19.46 5.57 -10.51
CA ALA A 115 18.39 6.39 -11.09
C ALA A 115 17.03 5.67 -11.07
N VAL A 116 17.00 4.38 -11.45
CA VAL A 116 15.79 3.56 -11.45
C VAL A 116 15.27 3.33 -10.02
N ARG A 117 16.17 3.22 -9.04
CA ARG A 117 15.80 3.13 -7.61
C ARG A 117 15.19 4.42 -7.10
N LEU A 118 15.83 5.56 -7.36
CA LEU A 118 15.34 6.88 -6.92
C LEU A 118 13.96 7.19 -7.49
N VAL A 119 13.73 6.93 -8.78
CA VAL A 119 12.40 7.10 -9.38
C VAL A 119 11.38 6.14 -8.77
N SER A 120 11.78 4.88 -8.49
CA SER A 120 10.90 3.93 -7.80
C SER A 120 10.54 4.36 -6.38
N GLU A 121 11.45 4.98 -5.63
CA GLU A 121 11.16 5.50 -4.29
C GLU A 121 10.27 6.75 -4.38
N ALA A 122 10.55 7.64 -5.33
CA ALA A 122 9.72 8.82 -5.58
C ALA A 122 8.26 8.44 -5.91
N ARG A 123 8.04 7.37 -6.68
CA ARG A 123 6.70 6.80 -6.94
C ARG A 123 6.02 6.36 -5.64
N THR A 124 6.74 5.61 -4.82
CA THR A 124 6.23 5.11 -3.54
C THR A 124 5.86 6.28 -2.61
N LEU A 125 6.71 7.31 -2.54
CA LEU A 125 6.46 8.52 -1.77
C LEU A 125 5.28 9.33 -2.32
N ALA A 126 5.13 9.46 -3.65
CA ALA A 126 4.01 10.17 -4.26
C ALA A 126 2.67 9.51 -3.92
N VAL A 127 2.59 8.19 -4.05
CA VAL A 127 1.38 7.43 -3.68
C VAL A 127 1.11 7.52 -2.17
N ALA A 128 2.15 7.37 -1.35
CA ALA A 128 2.03 7.52 0.09
C ALA A 128 1.57 8.94 0.48
N ALA A 129 2.05 9.98 -0.21
CA ALA A 129 1.63 11.36 0.01
C ALA A 129 0.16 11.58 -0.31
N VAL A 130 -0.37 10.98 -1.38
CA VAL A 130 -1.83 11.00 -1.67
C VAL A 130 -2.61 10.29 -0.57
N MET A 131 -2.14 9.14 -0.11
CA MET A 131 -2.78 8.42 1.01
C MET A 131 -2.78 9.28 2.29
N VAL A 132 -1.65 9.88 2.63
CA VAL A 132 -1.52 10.73 3.83
C VAL A 132 -2.29 12.04 3.66
N ALA A 133 -2.34 12.67 2.49
CA ALA A 133 -3.15 13.87 2.28
C ALA A 133 -4.65 13.60 2.45
N THR A 134 -5.09 12.38 2.10
CA THR A 134 -6.49 11.99 2.19
C THR A 134 -6.88 11.40 3.55
N LEU A 135 -5.96 10.70 4.25
CA LEU A 135 -6.18 10.14 5.60
C LEU A 135 -5.70 11.04 6.73
N GLY A 136 -4.59 11.74 6.53
CA GLY A 136 -3.76 12.45 7.51
C GLY A 136 -4.38 13.71 8.10
N ILE A 137 -5.67 13.88 7.87
CA ILE A 137 -6.48 14.77 8.67
C ILE A 137 -7.67 13.95 9.21
N ALA A 138 -7.35 12.92 9.99
CA ALA A 138 -8.32 12.20 10.81
C ALA A 138 -8.29 12.68 12.27
N THR A 139 -7.36 13.58 12.62
CA THR A 139 -7.04 13.91 14.02
C THR A 139 -7.31 15.36 14.44
N SER A 140 -7.55 16.34 13.54
CA SER A 140 -7.61 17.75 14.00
C SER A 140 -8.39 18.81 13.19
N ALA A 141 -9.25 18.49 12.21
CA ALA A 141 -10.03 19.55 11.54
C ALA A 141 -11.39 19.10 10.99
N SER A 142 -12.36 20.00 10.95
CA SER A 142 -13.69 19.83 10.36
C SER A 142 -13.70 19.92 8.83
N GLU A 143 -12.54 19.90 8.16
CA GLU A 143 -12.39 20.23 6.73
C GLU A 143 -11.82 19.09 5.87
N ASN A 144 -11.82 17.87 6.40
CA ASN A 144 -11.02 16.79 5.83
C ASN A 144 -11.83 15.92 4.92
N PHE A 145 -11.23 15.36 3.88
CA PHE A 145 -11.94 14.49 2.95
C PHE A 145 -12.65 13.32 3.64
N VAL A 146 -11.99 12.67 4.61
CA VAL A 146 -12.60 11.61 5.43
C VAL A 146 -13.70 12.15 6.36
N PHE A 147 -13.58 13.38 6.85
CA PHE A 147 -14.62 14.04 7.63
C PHE A 147 -15.84 14.42 6.78
N VAL A 148 -15.62 15.00 5.59
CA VAL A 148 -16.66 15.29 4.59
C VAL A 148 -17.38 13.99 4.20
N ILE A 149 -16.64 12.91 3.96
CA ILE A 149 -17.22 11.58 3.76
C ILE A 149 -18.00 11.14 4.99
N ARG A 150 -17.46 11.25 6.22
CA ARG A 150 -18.21 10.87 7.45
C ARG A 150 -19.48 11.69 7.65
N VAL A 151 -19.44 12.99 7.40
CA VAL A 151 -20.61 13.88 7.51
C VAL A 151 -21.62 13.55 6.43
N ALA A 152 -21.20 13.35 5.18
CA ALA A 152 -22.07 12.90 4.09
C ALA A 152 -22.67 11.50 4.37
N VAL A 153 -21.87 10.55 4.88
CA VAL A 153 -22.35 9.23 5.32
C VAL A 153 -23.41 9.39 6.40
N ALA A 154 -23.15 10.24 7.39
CA ALA A 154 -24.03 10.44 8.54
C ALA A 154 -25.31 11.24 8.20
N SER A 155 -25.25 12.14 7.21
CA SER A 155 -26.37 13.03 6.87
C SER A 155 -27.22 12.54 5.70
N THR A 156 -26.65 11.84 4.72
CA THR A 156 -27.38 11.44 3.50
C THR A 156 -27.38 9.94 3.22
N PHE A 157 -26.53 9.13 3.86
CA PHE A 157 -26.35 7.70 3.54
C PHE A 157 -26.14 7.42 2.04
N ASP A 158 -25.70 8.42 1.26
CA ASP A 158 -25.52 8.27 -0.18
C ASP A 158 -24.21 7.52 -0.46
N THR A 159 -24.34 6.20 -0.59
CA THR A 159 -23.22 5.30 -0.88
C THR A 159 -22.54 5.60 -2.22
N ALA A 160 -23.25 6.23 -3.17
CA ALA A 160 -22.67 6.53 -4.48
C ALA A 160 -21.61 7.63 -4.38
N LEU A 161 -21.85 8.68 -3.59
CA LEU A 161 -20.90 9.79 -3.41
C LEU A 161 -19.62 9.31 -2.71
N ILE A 162 -19.75 8.42 -1.74
CA ILE A 162 -18.60 7.79 -1.06
C ILE A 162 -17.77 7.01 -2.07
N TRP A 163 -18.42 6.18 -2.89
CA TRP A 163 -17.75 5.36 -3.88
C TRP A 163 -17.04 6.20 -4.94
N GLN A 164 -17.64 7.31 -5.37
CA GLN A 164 -17.00 8.26 -6.28
C GLN A 164 -15.75 8.88 -5.66
N GLY A 165 -15.81 9.32 -4.40
CA GLY A 165 -14.66 9.85 -3.69
C GLY A 165 -13.52 8.82 -3.56
N TRP A 166 -13.87 7.56 -3.33
CA TRP A 166 -12.92 6.45 -3.27
C TRP A 166 -12.25 6.18 -4.61
N MET A 167 -13.05 6.08 -5.67
CA MET A 167 -12.55 5.91 -7.03
C MET A 167 -11.65 7.08 -7.43
N PHE A 168 -12.00 8.30 -7.05
CA PHE A 168 -11.16 9.47 -7.33
C PHE A 168 -9.79 9.36 -6.65
N VAL A 169 -9.74 9.03 -5.36
CA VAL A 169 -8.46 8.85 -4.63
C VAL A 169 -7.66 7.69 -5.21
N PHE A 170 -8.31 6.57 -5.52
CA PHE A 170 -7.66 5.42 -6.15
C PHE A 170 -7.06 5.77 -7.52
N LEU A 171 -7.82 6.46 -8.37
CA LEU A 171 -7.35 6.91 -9.69
C LEU A 171 -6.21 7.92 -9.56
N ALA A 172 -6.24 8.81 -8.57
CA ALA A 172 -5.13 9.70 -8.28
C ALA A 172 -3.87 8.91 -7.89
N MET A 173 -3.97 7.96 -6.94
CA MET A 173 -2.85 7.08 -6.58
C MET A 173 -2.30 6.33 -7.79
N LEU A 174 -3.18 5.80 -8.65
CA LEU A 174 -2.80 5.09 -9.86
C LEU A 174 -2.07 6.01 -10.85
N ALA A 175 -2.56 7.25 -11.05
CA ALA A 175 -1.90 8.23 -11.90
C ALA A 175 -0.51 8.61 -11.36
N PHE A 176 -0.39 8.87 -10.06
CA PHE A 176 0.90 9.18 -9.41
C PHE A 176 1.88 8.01 -9.39
N ASP A 177 1.40 6.76 -9.48
CA ASP A 177 2.27 5.60 -9.63
C ASP A 177 2.68 5.39 -11.09
N LEU A 178 1.74 5.50 -12.04
CA LEU A 178 1.98 5.21 -13.46
C LEU A 178 2.81 6.28 -14.17
N LEU A 179 2.53 7.57 -13.95
CA LEU A 179 3.21 8.66 -14.66
C LEU A 179 4.73 8.62 -14.48
N PRO A 180 5.29 8.51 -13.26
CA PRO A 180 6.73 8.39 -13.10
C PRO A 180 7.23 7.00 -13.49
N GLY A 181 6.37 5.97 -13.50
CA GLY A 181 6.69 4.65 -14.05
C GLY A 181 6.99 4.70 -15.55
N ILE A 182 6.19 5.43 -16.32
CA ILE A 182 6.44 5.67 -17.75
C ILE A 182 7.76 6.40 -17.94
N LEU A 183 8.05 7.40 -17.11
CA LEU A 183 9.35 8.09 -17.14
C LEU A 183 10.51 7.11 -16.84
N GLN A 184 10.32 6.21 -15.87
CA GLN A 184 11.31 5.20 -15.49
C GLN A 184 11.62 4.23 -16.64
N THR A 185 10.62 3.78 -17.40
CA THR A 185 10.84 2.89 -18.55
C THR A 185 11.55 3.59 -19.70
N VAL A 186 11.20 4.85 -19.98
CA VAL A 186 11.90 5.67 -20.99
C VAL A 186 13.37 5.86 -20.61
N LEU A 187 13.67 6.21 -19.36
CA LEU A 187 15.04 6.38 -18.88
C LEU A 187 15.85 5.07 -18.93
N ALA A 188 15.24 3.94 -18.58
CA ALA A 188 15.87 2.63 -18.67
C ALA A 188 16.21 2.27 -20.13
N PHE A 189 15.32 2.60 -21.08
CA PHE A 189 15.54 2.35 -22.50
C PHE A 189 16.68 3.21 -23.07
N VAL A 190 16.69 4.51 -22.77
CA VAL A 190 17.74 5.44 -23.24
C VAL A 190 19.12 5.06 -22.70
N THR A 191 19.20 4.70 -21.41
CA THR A 191 20.47 4.28 -20.80
C THR A 191 20.98 2.95 -21.33
N SER A 192 20.09 2.01 -21.65
CA SER A 192 20.47 0.76 -22.32
C SER A 192 21.09 0.99 -23.69
N ARG A 193 20.54 1.91 -24.50
CA ARG A 193 21.07 2.23 -25.85
C ARG A 193 22.46 2.86 -25.81
N LYS A 194 22.72 3.75 -24.85
CA LYS A 194 24.05 4.37 -24.70
C LYS A 194 25.13 3.34 -24.36
N LYS A 195 24.81 2.32 -23.56
CA LYS A 195 25.76 1.27 -23.19
C LYS A 195 26.18 0.38 -24.37
N SER A 196 25.28 0.17 -25.33
CA SER A 196 25.55 -0.58 -26.57
C SER A 196 26.27 0.22 -27.65
N ALA A 197 26.39 1.55 -27.51
CA ALA A 197 27.00 2.43 -28.49
C ALA A 197 28.45 2.83 -28.16
N VAL A 198 28.98 2.42 -27.02
CA VAL A 198 30.41 2.59 -26.68
C VAL A 198 31.14 1.33 -27.17
N PRO A 199 31.91 1.40 -28.27
CA PRO A 199 32.78 0.30 -28.65
C PRO A 199 33.81 0.06 -27.54
N ALA A 200 34.08 -1.22 -27.25
CA ALA A 200 35.04 -1.66 -26.25
C ALA A 200 36.47 -1.23 -26.59
#